data_AF-A0A7C3E9B1-F1
#
_entry.id   AF-A0A7C3E9B1-F1
#
_cell.length_a   1.000
_cell.length_b   1.000
_cell.length_c   1.000
_cell.angle_alpha   90.00
_cell.angle_beta   90.00
_cell.angle_gamma   90.00
#
_symmetry.space_group_name_H-M   'P 1'
#
loop_
_entity.id
_entity.type
_entity.pdbx_description
1 polymer ?
#
loop_
_entity_poly.entity_id
_entity_poly.type
_entity_poly.pdbx_seq_one_letter_code
_entity_poly.pdbx_strand_id
1 'polypeptide(L)'
;MKNETGNRLAFSYYEHAGELLLIMKHNPDILNEARGLIVQILPILEGMLNGNQVILDNESMQQAQILCDKIAQKASPELANIILNIKADFKSGRLLKDLGVNE
;
A
#
# COMPACT_ATOMS: atom_id res chain seq x y z
N MET A 1 -3.23 15.54 -10.18
CA MET A 1 -4.55 15.20 -10.77
C MET A 1 -4.99 13.89 -10.13
N LYS A 2 -6.08 13.86 -9.33
CA LYS A 2 -6.56 12.59 -8.75
C LYS A 2 -7.24 11.80 -9.87
N ASN A 3 -6.60 10.73 -10.35
CA ASN A 3 -7.19 9.84 -11.34
C ASN A 3 -8.13 8.82 -10.67
N GLU A 4 -8.88 8.08 -11.47
CA GLU A 4 -9.90 7.14 -10.98
C GLU A 4 -9.33 6.11 -10.01
N THR A 5 -8.11 5.62 -10.27
CA THR A 5 -7.39 4.69 -9.39
C THR A 5 -7.12 5.32 -8.02
N GLY A 6 -6.62 6.56 -7.97
CA GLY A 6 -6.40 7.26 -6.71
C GLY A 6 -7.69 7.46 -5.91
N ASN A 7 -8.81 7.78 -6.57
CA ASN A 7 -10.11 7.91 -5.91
C ASN A 7 -10.61 6.56 -5.38
N ARG A 8 -10.45 5.48 -6.15
CA ARG A 8 -10.82 4.12 -5.76
C ARG A 8 -10.05 3.65 -4.51
N LEU A 9 -8.74 3.90 -4.47
CA LEU A 9 -7.90 3.55 -3.32
C LEU A 9 -8.29 4.36 -2.08
N ALA A 10 -8.51 5.67 -2.25
CA ALA A 10 -8.94 6.52 -1.14
C ALA A 10 -10.31 6.09 -0.59
N PHE A 11 -11.27 5.77 -1.48
CA PHE A 11 -12.58 5.28 -1.08
C PHE A 11 -12.46 3.97 -0.29
N SER A 12 -11.72 2.98 -0.83
CA SER A 12 -11.49 1.69 -0.15
C SER A 12 -10.83 1.88 1.22
N TYR A 13 -9.88 2.82 1.33
CA TYR A 13 -9.26 3.15 2.62
C TYR A 13 -10.28 3.68 3.63
N TYR A 14 -11.12 4.64 3.25
CA TYR A 14 -12.10 5.22 4.17
C TYR A 14 -13.20 4.23 4.55
N GLU A 15 -13.64 3.41 3.60
CA GLU A 15 -14.65 2.36 3.83
C GLU A 15 -14.17 1.35 4.88
N HIS A 16 -12.92 0.91 4.80
CA HIS A 16 -12.37 -0.11 5.69
C HIS A 16 -11.48 0.45 6.82
N ALA A 17 -11.47 1.78 7.03
CA ALA A 17 -10.58 2.42 8.00
C ALA A 17 -10.79 1.92 9.44
N GLY A 18 -12.05 1.70 9.84
CA GLY A 18 -12.38 1.20 11.18
C GLY A 18 -11.85 -0.20 11.42
N GLU A 19 -11.95 -1.07 10.41
CA GLU A 19 -11.44 -2.43 10.46
C GLU A 19 -9.90 -2.45 10.51
N LEU A 20 -9.25 -1.68 9.63
CA LEU A 20 -7.79 -1.54 9.62
C LEU A 20 -7.27 -1.02 10.97
N LEU A 21 -7.94 -0.04 11.57
CA LEU A 21 -7.60 0.48 12.89
C LEU A 21 -7.71 -0.60 13.97
N LEU A 22 -8.77 -1.43 13.93
CA LEU A 22 -8.93 -2.55 14.86
C LEU A 22 -7.82 -3.59 14.67
N ILE A 23 -7.48 -3.94 13.42
CA ILE A 23 -6.36 -4.86 13.13
C ILE A 23 -5.07 -4.31 13.72
N MET A 24 -4.72 -3.05 13.43
CA MET A 24 -3.50 -2.42 13.94
C MET A 24 -3.47 -2.29 15.46
N LYS A 25 -4.62 -1.99 16.09
CA LYS A 25 -4.72 -1.88 17.56
C LYS A 25 -4.46 -3.21 18.25
N HIS A 26 -4.94 -4.32 17.70
CA HIS A 26 -4.75 -5.65 18.28
C HIS A 26 -3.45 -6.33 17.85
N ASN A 27 -2.73 -5.77 16.87
CA ASN A 27 -1.51 -6.33 16.30
C ASN A 27 -0.47 -5.20 16.16
N PRO A 28 0.17 -4.78 17.28
CA PRO A 28 1.06 -3.62 17.30
C PRO A 28 2.32 -3.81 16.44
N ASP A 29 2.72 -5.05 16.17
CA ASP A 29 3.75 -5.41 15.21
C ASP A 29 3.40 -4.93 13.80
N ILE A 30 2.18 -5.18 13.33
CA ILE A 30 1.69 -4.71 12.02
C ILE A 30 1.73 -3.19 11.95
N LEU A 31 1.33 -2.48 13.01
CA LEU A 31 1.36 -1.03 13.03
C LEU A 31 2.80 -0.49 12.95
N ASN A 32 3.74 -1.11 13.69
CA ASN A 32 5.14 -0.69 13.68
C ASN A 32 5.80 -0.95 12.32
N GLU A 33 5.55 -2.12 11.72
CA GLU A 33 6.02 -2.46 10.38
C GLU A 33 5.46 -1.51 9.33
N ALA A 34 4.16 -1.21 9.38
CA ALA A 34 3.52 -0.24 8.49
C ALA A 34 4.15 1.16 8.61
N ARG A 35 4.38 1.65 9.83
CA ARG A 35 5.05 2.93 10.06
C ARG A 35 6.46 2.96 9.50
N GLY A 36 7.25 1.92 9.75
CA GLY A 36 8.61 1.81 9.24
C GLY A 36 8.64 1.86 7.71
N LEU A 37 7.79 1.06 7.07
CA LEU A 37 7.67 1.00 5.62
C LEU A 37 7.21 2.33 5.01
N ILE A 38 6.24 3.01 5.63
CA ILE A 38 5.78 4.33 5.17
C ILE A 38 6.92 5.35 5.21
N VAL A 39 7.71 5.38 6.29
CA VAL A 39 8.85 6.30 6.41
C VAL A 39 9.91 6.03 5.33
N GLN A 40 10.11 4.77 4.96
CA GLN A 40 11.06 4.38 3.91
C GLN A 40 10.54 4.71 2.50
N ILE A 41 9.27 4.43 2.22
CA ILE A 41 8.71 4.52 0.86
C ILE A 41 8.24 5.94 0.53
N LEU A 42 7.79 6.73 1.50
CA LEU A 42 7.21 8.05 1.22
C LEU A 42 8.17 8.99 0.45
N PRO A 43 9.46 9.13 0.82
CA PRO A 43 10.40 9.96 0.06
C PRO A 43 10.62 9.46 -1.38
N ILE A 44 10.56 8.14 -1.58
CA ILE A 44 10.68 7.51 -2.91
C ILE A 44 9.48 7.92 -3.78
N LEU A 45 8.26 7.78 -3.25
CA LEU A 45 7.04 8.17 -3.96
C LEU A 45 7.01 9.67 -4.25
N GLU A 46 7.44 10.51 -3.31
CA GLU A 46 7.57 11.96 -3.53
C GLU A 46 8.57 12.27 -4.64
N GLY A 47 9.71 11.56 -4.70
CA GLY A 47 10.65 11.67 -5.80
C GLY A 47 10.03 11.31 -7.15
N MET A 48 9.32 10.18 -7.21
CA MET A 48 8.64 9.72 -8.42
C MET A 48 7.58 10.71 -8.91
N LEU A 49 6.80 11.30 -8.00
CA LEU A 49 5.79 12.31 -8.34
C LEU A 49 6.40 13.61 -8.89
N ASN A 50 7.64 13.92 -8.52
CA ASN A 50 8.40 15.07 -9.02
C ASN A 50 9.15 14.76 -10.33
N GLY A 51 8.95 13.58 -10.92
CA GLY A 51 9.60 13.16 -12.17
C GLY A 51 11.02 12.61 -12.01
N ASN A 52 11.46 12.34 -10.78
CA ASN A 52 12.72 11.63 -10.57
C ASN A 52 12.53 10.15 -10.87
N GLN A 53 13.48 9.56 -11.61
CA GLN A 53 13.60 8.11 -11.69
C GLN A 53 14.13 7.58 -10.36
N VAL A 54 13.21 7.07 -9.53
CA VAL A 54 13.55 6.42 -8.27
C VAL A 54 13.15 4.96 -8.36
N ILE A 55 14.07 4.08 -7.98
CA ILE A 55 13.84 2.63 -7.95
C ILE A 55 13.39 2.27 -6.53
N LEU A 56 12.20 1.67 -6.42
CA LEU A 56 11.82 0.94 -5.22
C LEU A 56 12.71 -0.30 -5.12
N ASP A 57 13.53 -0.36 -4.08
CA ASP A 57 14.42 -1.49 -3.88
C ASP A 57 13.63 -2.78 -3.56
N ASN A 58 14.24 -3.92 -3.86
CA ASN A 58 13.60 -5.23 -3.70
C ASN A 58 13.25 -5.56 -2.24
N GLU A 59 13.99 -5.01 -1.28
CA GLU A 59 13.75 -5.25 0.14
C GLU A 59 12.47 -4.54 0.58
N SER A 60 12.34 -3.24 0.26
CA SER A 60 11.13 -2.46 0.51
C SER A 60 9.90 -3.09 -0.15
N MET A 61 10.05 -3.56 -1.40
CA MET A 61 8.99 -4.29 -2.10
C MET A 61 8.59 -5.57 -1.35
N GLN A 62 9.56 -6.38 -0.92
CA GLN A 62 9.28 -7.61 -0.19
C GLN A 62 8.61 -7.35 1.17
N GLN A 63 9.04 -6.32 1.89
CA GLN A 63 8.43 -5.91 3.15
C GLN A 63 6.97 -5.48 2.96
N ALA A 64 6.68 -4.70 1.90
CA ALA A 64 5.31 -4.34 1.54
C ALA A 64 4.43 -5.56 1.26
N GLN A 65 4.96 -6.56 0.55
CA GLN A 65 4.25 -7.80 0.23
C GLN A 65 3.93 -8.60 1.51
N ILE A 66 4.90 -8.73 2.42
CA ILE A 66 4.74 -9.43 3.70
C ILE A 66 3.70 -8.72 4.57
N LEU A 67 3.77 -7.39 4.66
CA LEU A 67 2.83 -6.60 5.45
C LEU A 67 1.40 -6.76 4.93
N CYS A 68 1.23 -6.73 3.61
CA CYS A 68 -0.07 -6.98 2.98
C CYS A 68 -0.63 -8.37 3.34
N ASP A 69 0.21 -9.41 3.34
CA ASP A 69 -0.21 -10.76 3.76
C ASP A 69 -0.63 -10.81 5.23
N LYS A 70 0.12 -10.16 6.12
CA LYS A 70 -0.19 -10.11 7.56
C LYS A 70 -1.53 -9.43 7.83
N ILE A 71 -1.82 -8.33 7.13
CA ILE A 71 -3.10 -7.62 7.28
C ILE A 71 -4.23 -8.47 6.69
N ALA A 72 -4.05 -9.03 5.50
CA ALA A 72 -5.08 -9.85 4.83
C ALA A 72 -5.48 -11.08 5.65
N GLN A 73 -4.54 -11.73 6.35
CA GLN A 73 -4.82 -12.87 7.24
C GLN A 73 -5.72 -12.53 8.45
N LYS A 74 -5.81 -11.24 8.82
CA LYS A 74 -6.58 -10.76 9.97
C LYS A 74 -7.81 -9.96 9.57
N ALA A 75 -7.97 -9.72 8.28
CA ALA A 75 -9.04 -8.96 7.70
C ALA A 75 -10.26 -9.85 7.42
N SER A 76 -11.42 -9.19 7.30
CA SER A 76 -12.61 -9.72 6.68
C SER A 76 -12.31 -10.20 5.26
N PRO A 77 -13.11 -11.14 4.71
CA PRO A 77 -12.90 -11.62 3.35
C PRO A 77 -12.87 -10.51 2.29
N GLU A 78 -13.66 -9.46 2.49
CA GLU A 78 -13.72 -8.30 1.60
C GLU A 78 -12.43 -7.48 1.65
N LEU A 79 -12.01 -7.04 2.84
CA LEU A 79 -10.78 -6.27 3.01
C LEU A 79 -9.54 -7.09 2.61
N ALA A 80 -9.52 -8.39 2.91
CA ALA A 80 -8.46 -9.29 2.48
C ALA A 80 -8.32 -9.32 0.95
N ASN A 81 -9.43 -9.43 0.21
CA ASN A 81 -9.42 -9.39 -1.25
C ASN A 81 -8.89 -8.05 -1.79
N ILE A 82 -9.32 -6.93 -1.20
CA ILE A 82 -8.85 -5.60 -1.60
C ILE A 82 -7.34 -5.48 -1.40
N ILE A 83 -6.82 -5.89 -0.24
CA ILE A 83 -5.39 -5.85 0.07
C ILE A 83 -4.59 -6.74 -0.88
N LEU A 84 -5.05 -7.96 -1.15
CA LEU A 84 -4.37 -8.89 -2.05
C LEU A 84 -4.35 -8.40 -3.51
N ASN A 85 -5.41 -7.73 -3.96
CA ASN A 85 -5.44 -7.08 -5.27
C ASN A 85 -4.45 -5.91 -5.34
N ILE A 86 -4.44 -5.03 -4.32
CA ILE A 86 -3.46 -3.93 -4.24
C ILE A 86 -2.03 -4.48 -4.22
N LYS A 87 -1.77 -5.56 -3.46
CA LYS A 87 -0.49 -6.24 -3.38
C LYS A 87 -0.03 -6.73 -4.76
N ALA A 88 -0.92 -7.34 -5.54
CA ALA A 88 -0.62 -7.83 -6.89
C ALA A 88 -0.38 -6.68 -7.89
N ASP A 89 -1.20 -5.64 -7.85
CA ASP A 89 -1.05 -4.46 -8.70
C ASP A 89 0.25 -3.71 -8.40
N PHE A 90 0.63 -3.61 -7.13
CA PHE A 90 1.90 -3.00 -6.72
C PHE A 90 3.10 -3.82 -7.21
N LYS A 91 3.07 -5.15 -7.03
CA LYS A 91 4.14 -6.05 -7.50
C LYS A 91 4.34 -6.01 -9.02
N SER A 92 3.26 -5.83 -9.78
CA SER A 92 3.33 -5.77 -11.24
C SER A 92 3.67 -4.38 -11.80
N GLY A 93 3.82 -3.36 -10.95
CA GLY A 93 4.00 -1.97 -11.36
C GLY A 93 2.72 -1.31 -11.90
N ARG A 94 1.64 -2.07 -12.10
CA ARG A 94 0.34 -1.58 -12.59
C ARG A 94 -0.19 -0.46 -11.71
N LEU A 95 -0.10 -0.62 -10.38
CA LEU A 95 -0.60 0.38 -9.44
C LEU A 95 0.04 1.76 -9.65
N LEU A 96 1.37 1.80 -9.81
CA LEU A 96 2.12 3.04 -9.99
C LEU A 96 1.81 3.67 -11.34
N LYS A 97 1.78 2.86 -12.40
CA LYS A 97 1.37 3.29 -13.74
C LYS A 97 -0.04 3.88 -13.75
N ASP A 98 -0.99 3.20 -13.12
CA ASP A 98 -2.38 3.62 -13.03
C ASP A 98 -2.53 4.88 -12.17
N LEU A 99 -1.58 5.19 -11.28
CA LEU A 99 -1.49 6.44 -10.53
C LEU A 99 -0.79 7.57 -11.29
N GLY A 100 -0.36 7.33 -12.53
CA GLY A 100 0.31 8.31 -13.38
C GLY A 100 1.79 8.48 -13.07
N VAL A 101 2.38 7.53 -12.35
CA VAL A 101 3.83 7.46 -12.14
C VAL A 101 4.42 6.65 -13.29
N ASN A 102 5.17 7.31 -14.17
CA ASN A 102 5.88 6.67 -15.28
C ASN A 102 7.32 6.34 -14.85
N GLU A 103 7.78 5.13 -15.15
CA GLU A 103 9.19 4.71 -15.04
C GLU A 103 10.10 5.44 -16.05
#